data_AF-A0A1I7XTJ1-F1
#
_entry.id   AF-A0A1I7XTJ1-F1
#
_cell.length_a   1.000
_cell.length_b   1.000
_cell.length_c   1.000
_cell.angle_alpha   90.00
_cell.angle_beta   90.00
_cell.angle_gamma   90.00
#
_symmetry.space_group_name_H-M   'P 1'
#
loop_
_entity.id
_entity.type
_entity.pdbx_description
1 polymer ?
#
loop_
_entity_poly.entity_id
_entity_poly.type
_entity_poly.pdbx_seq_one_letter_code
_entity_poly.pdbx_strand_id
1 'polypeptide(L)'
;MGGNDVEEICERYLSRREERNKVVEAVQRCLKKGYDYEKMKDRVLSSVSDAHKAHKVISAFEESKDDYKSKRDRFDRDRDREREKKERDRERERDRRKREDEANEKEQEKEREKEKLKNLAKELYQKKLEEEDAKKNVVVTEETLRWRLMIGMKKYITSIFVVYYYELSQQTFRNIYFRQDEELLEFLDPRIKSRPAERKRRMFAFHEKGEFEKMANKQRAMAKLERLQAEISQAAKSTGISSAVKLAMVTPAGKSSDVVPDIEWWDSIVLENESYEGIPNMMDESRFADTISELVEHPIKLRPPNDPLTPQYLKVYLTSKERKKIRRQNRKEMQKERTEKIRLGLEKAPAPKVKISNLMRVLGTDAVQDPTKMEAHVRKQMAERLRKHQQEELLPCIIIVYQANAERKLTDDQKAAKKAKKISEDTSLAVNVAVYRFAWIKPSSYHIGPKQQKFYNNLMMSRIKWEDEVIGQKKDAEKDAPGERNHCQLIWEGQVKRRNFRDFTVVTATIEKQARELFEKHNVAQYWDLAYSTTVLLDGQDPVPT
;
A
#
# COMPACT_ATOMS: atom_id res chain seq x y z
N MET A 1 3.05 50.80 -28.91
CA MET A 1 4.18 51.69 -28.65
C MET A 1 4.20 52.07 -27.17
N GLY A 2 5.37 52.08 -26.53
CA GLY A 2 5.61 52.96 -25.39
C GLY A 2 5.62 54.42 -25.84
N GLY A 3 5.66 55.39 -24.91
CA GLY A 3 5.80 56.80 -25.28
C GLY A 3 7.06 57.05 -26.12
N ASN A 4 8.15 56.40 -25.72
CA ASN A 4 9.47 56.48 -26.34
C ASN A 4 9.49 56.00 -27.80
N ASP A 5 8.79 54.91 -28.16
CA ASP A 5 8.76 54.41 -29.54
C ASP A 5 8.13 55.44 -30.50
N VAL A 6 7.13 56.20 -30.02
CA VAL A 6 6.48 57.27 -30.81
C VAL A 6 7.41 58.46 -31.00
N GLU A 7 8.17 58.77 -29.95
CA GLU A 7 9.13 59.87 -29.93
C GLU A 7 10.31 59.57 -30.88
N GLU A 8 10.89 58.37 -30.82
CA GLU A 8 12.00 57.94 -31.69
C GLU A 8 11.64 57.98 -33.18
N ILE A 9 10.43 57.52 -33.56
CA ILE A 9 9.94 57.60 -34.95
C ILE A 9 9.81 59.06 -35.39
N CYS A 10 9.30 59.95 -34.52
CA CYS A 10 9.23 61.38 -34.82
C CYS A 10 10.62 62.03 -34.95
N GLU A 11 11.59 61.67 -34.10
CA GLU A 11 12.96 62.19 -34.16
C GLU A 11 13.66 61.82 -35.46
N ARG A 12 13.41 60.62 -35.99
CA ARG A 12 14.05 60.10 -37.22
C ARG A 12 13.63 60.84 -38.49
N TYR A 13 12.43 61.42 -38.54
CA TYR A 13 11.87 62.02 -39.76
C TYR A 13 11.52 63.53 -39.65
N LEU A 14 11.42 64.10 -38.44
CA LEU A 14 11.03 65.49 -38.22
C LEU A 14 12.11 66.28 -37.45
N SER A 15 12.72 67.24 -38.13
CA SER A 15 13.82 68.05 -37.57
C SER A 15 13.34 69.14 -36.59
N ARG A 16 12.10 69.62 -36.71
CA ARG A 16 11.54 70.70 -35.88
C ARG A 16 10.89 70.16 -34.61
N ARG A 17 11.37 70.61 -33.44
CA ARG A 17 10.89 70.16 -32.13
C ARG A 17 9.40 70.41 -31.88
N GLU A 18 8.86 71.52 -32.37
CA GLU A 18 7.42 71.82 -32.26
C GLU A 18 6.54 70.85 -33.07
N GLU A 19 6.95 70.52 -34.30
CA GLU A 19 6.25 69.56 -35.15
C GLU A 19 6.31 68.16 -34.53
N ARG A 20 7.48 67.75 -33.99
CA ARG A 20 7.61 66.51 -33.22
C ARG A 20 6.63 66.45 -32.07
N ASN A 21 6.62 67.45 -31.18
CA ASN A 21 5.77 67.44 -30.00
C ASN A 21 4.27 67.35 -30.37
N LYS A 22 3.83 68.10 -31.39
CA LYS A 22 2.44 68.06 -31.89
C LYS A 22 2.07 66.68 -32.45
N VAL A 23 2.95 66.07 -33.24
CA VAL A 23 2.75 64.72 -33.80
C VAL A 23 2.75 63.64 -32.72
N VAL A 24 3.72 63.67 -31.79
CA VAL A 24 3.80 62.73 -30.66
C VAL A 24 2.52 62.81 -29.82
N GLU A 25 2.06 64.01 -29.45
CA GLU A 25 0.84 64.17 -28.68
C GLU A 25 -0.40 63.67 -29.46
N ALA A 26 -0.51 63.99 -30.75
CA ALA A 26 -1.62 63.54 -31.59
C ALA A 26 -1.68 62.00 -31.70
N VAL A 27 -0.54 61.36 -31.95
CA VAL A 27 -0.42 59.89 -32.09
C VAL A 27 -0.66 59.19 -30.74
N GLN A 28 -0.06 59.67 -29.65
CA GLN A 28 -0.32 59.13 -28.30
C GLN A 28 -1.79 59.27 -27.89
N ARG A 29 -2.44 60.38 -28.23
CA ARG A 29 -3.87 60.62 -27.96
C ARG A 29 -4.77 59.66 -28.76
N CYS A 30 -4.42 59.34 -30.00
CA CYS A 30 -5.10 58.30 -30.79
C CYS A 30 -4.88 56.92 -30.18
N LEU A 31 -3.62 56.54 -29.90
CA LEU A 31 -3.28 55.26 -29.26
C LEU A 31 -4.02 55.03 -27.93
N LYS A 32 -4.15 56.07 -27.09
CA LYS A 32 -4.84 55.99 -25.78
C LYS A 32 -6.36 55.86 -25.90
N LYS A 33 -6.98 56.46 -26.92
CA LYS A 33 -8.44 56.35 -27.15
C LYS A 33 -8.84 55.13 -27.99
N GLY A 34 -7.89 54.48 -28.65
CA GLY A 34 -8.11 53.41 -29.62
C GLY A 34 -7.58 53.82 -30.99
N TYR A 35 -6.70 53.00 -31.56
CA TYR A 35 -6.02 53.32 -32.81
C TYR A 35 -7.01 53.40 -33.98
N ASP A 36 -7.23 54.63 -34.43
CA ASP A 36 -8.02 54.98 -35.62
C ASP A 36 -7.03 55.57 -36.63
N TYR A 37 -6.75 54.80 -37.69
CA TYR A 37 -5.70 55.13 -38.65
C TYR A 37 -5.97 56.44 -39.37
N GLU A 38 -7.21 56.65 -39.84
CA GLU A 38 -7.57 57.83 -40.62
C GLU A 38 -7.51 59.09 -39.73
N LYS A 39 -8.05 59.01 -38.50
CA LYS A 39 -7.93 60.11 -37.53
C LYS A 39 -6.49 60.40 -37.10
N MET A 40 -5.59 59.42 -37.14
CA MET A 40 -4.17 59.62 -36.87
C MET A 40 -3.51 60.31 -38.08
N LYS A 41 -3.66 59.75 -39.28
CA LYS A 41 -3.18 60.25 -40.57
C LYS A 41 -3.56 61.71 -40.79
N ASP A 42 -4.83 62.07 -40.64
CA ASP A 42 -5.32 63.45 -40.78
C ASP A 42 -4.65 64.41 -39.80
N ARG A 43 -4.46 63.98 -38.55
CA ARG A 43 -3.78 64.80 -37.52
C ARG A 43 -2.30 64.96 -37.80
N VAL A 44 -1.63 63.96 -38.35
CA VAL A 44 -0.21 64.04 -38.73
C VAL A 44 -0.02 64.94 -39.95
N LEU A 45 -0.85 64.80 -41.00
CA LEU A 45 -0.85 65.75 -42.13
C LEU A 45 -1.13 67.19 -41.67
N SER A 46 -2.09 67.39 -40.75
CA SER A 46 -2.40 68.72 -40.22
C SER A 46 -1.32 69.32 -39.30
N SER A 47 -0.37 68.51 -38.80
CA SER A 47 0.63 68.95 -37.82
C SER A 47 2.03 69.17 -38.42
N VAL A 48 2.28 68.68 -39.64
CA VAL A 48 3.58 68.74 -40.32
C VAL A 48 3.42 69.53 -41.62
N SER A 49 4.16 70.62 -41.80
CA SER A 49 4.04 71.47 -43.00
C SER A 49 4.55 70.82 -44.29
N ASP A 50 5.43 69.82 -44.17
CA ASP A 50 6.00 69.06 -45.28
C ASP A 50 5.22 67.75 -45.48
N ALA A 51 4.39 67.70 -46.53
CA ALA A 51 3.56 66.55 -46.84
C ALA A 51 4.37 65.25 -47.08
N HIS A 52 5.57 65.35 -47.66
CA HIS A 52 6.41 64.16 -47.93
C HIS A 52 6.99 63.58 -46.64
N LYS A 53 7.39 64.45 -45.70
CA LYS A 53 7.78 64.01 -44.35
C LYS A 53 6.59 63.46 -43.56
N ALA A 54 5.41 64.08 -43.66
CA ALA A 54 4.19 63.58 -43.03
C ALA A 54 3.86 62.15 -43.48
N HIS A 55 3.89 61.88 -44.79
CA HIS A 55 3.66 60.54 -45.34
C HIS A 55 4.71 59.51 -44.87
N LYS A 56 6.00 59.86 -44.82
CA LYS A 56 7.06 58.97 -44.29
C LYS A 56 6.84 58.61 -42.82
N VAL A 57 6.46 59.58 -41.99
CA VAL A 57 6.10 59.37 -40.57
C VAL A 57 4.89 58.43 -40.45
N ILE A 58 3.88 58.60 -41.31
CA ILE A 58 2.68 57.75 -41.30
C ILE A 58 2.99 56.31 -41.68
N SER A 59 3.79 56.06 -42.74
CA SER A 59 4.22 54.71 -43.11
C SER A 59 5.02 54.02 -42.00
N ALA A 60 5.94 54.74 -41.34
CA ALA A 60 6.69 54.20 -40.20
C ALA A 60 5.78 53.84 -39.00
N PHE A 61 4.71 54.61 -38.76
CA PHE A 61 3.68 54.29 -37.77
C PHE A 61 2.71 53.17 -38.19
N GLU A 62 2.64 52.85 -39.47
CA GLU A 62 1.84 51.75 -40.01
C GLU A 62 2.58 50.41 -39.91
N GLU A 63 3.87 50.37 -40.26
CA GLU A 63 4.71 49.17 -40.15
C GLU A 63 4.87 48.70 -38.69
N SER A 64 4.98 49.65 -37.75
CA SER A 64 5.13 49.37 -36.31
C SER A 64 3.81 49.03 -35.58
N LYS A 65 2.68 49.00 -36.30
CA LYS A 65 1.33 48.71 -35.77
C LYS A 65 1.13 47.24 -35.40
N ASP A 66 1.60 46.32 -36.23
CA ASP A 66 1.39 44.87 -36.02
C ASP A 66 2.15 44.35 -34.80
N ASP A 67 3.34 44.92 -34.59
CA ASP A 67 4.19 44.67 -33.44
C ASP A 67 3.52 45.11 -32.12
N TYR A 68 2.78 46.22 -32.15
CA TYR A 68 1.96 46.68 -31.01
C TYR A 68 0.75 45.78 -30.76
N LYS A 69 0.04 45.34 -31.79
CA LYS A 69 -1.10 44.43 -31.67
C LYS A 69 -0.66 43.10 -31.04
N SER A 70 0.45 42.53 -31.52
CA SER A 70 1.08 41.31 -30.97
C SER A 70 1.48 41.44 -29.50
N LYS A 71 2.06 42.59 -29.10
CA LYS A 71 2.44 42.87 -27.70
C LYS A 71 1.21 43.02 -26.79
N ARG A 72 0.15 43.71 -27.24
CA ARG A 72 -1.11 43.88 -26.50
C ARG A 72 -1.85 42.56 -26.30
N ASP A 73 -2.01 41.77 -27.36
CA ASP A 73 -2.67 40.46 -27.32
C ASP A 73 -1.93 39.46 -26.42
N ARG A 74 -0.62 39.65 -26.18
CA ARG A 74 0.16 38.84 -25.24
C ARG A 74 -0.11 39.26 -23.79
N PHE A 75 -0.07 40.56 -23.52
CA PHE A 75 -0.33 41.13 -22.19
C PHE A 75 -1.76 40.87 -21.69
N ASP A 76 -2.78 41.02 -22.55
CA ASP A 76 -4.17 40.73 -22.17
C ASP A 76 -4.38 39.21 -21.92
N ARG A 77 -3.73 38.33 -22.69
CA ARG A 77 -3.72 36.87 -22.40
C ARG A 77 -3.07 36.50 -21.07
N ASP A 78 -1.96 37.15 -20.71
CA ASP A 78 -1.29 36.88 -19.42
C ASP A 78 -2.08 37.43 -18.23
N ARG A 79 -2.72 38.60 -18.40
CA ARG A 79 -3.68 39.15 -17.43
C ARG A 79 -4.87 38.22 -17.20
N ASP A 80 -5.44 37.64 -18.25
CA ASP A 80 -6.59 36.74 -18.11
C ASP A 80 -6.18 35.39 -17.49
N ARG A 81 -4.99 34.85 -17.83
CA ARG A 81 -4.39 33.70 -17.12
C ARG A 81 -4.24 33.96 -15.61
N GLU A 82 -3.79 35.16 -15.22
CA GLU A 82 -3.71 35.54 -13.80
C GLU A 82 -5.08 35.61 -13.13
N ARG A 83 -6.09 36.17 -13.81
CA ARG A 83 -7.47 36.25 -13.30
C ARG A 83 -8.04 34.86 -13.06
N GLU A 84 -7.94 33.96 -14.04
CA GLU A 84 -8.35 32.57 -13.87
C GLU A 84 -7.58 31.86 -12.74
N LYS A 85 -6.28 32.12 -12.58
CA LYS A 85 -5.47 31.54 -11.50
C LYS A 85 -6.00 32.01 -10.13
N LYS A 86 -6.20 33.32 -9.95
CA LYS A 86 -6.78 33.91 -8.75
C LYS A 86 -8.21 33.41 -8.46
N GLU A 87 -9.00 33.13 -9.49
CA GLU A 87 -10.33 32.55 -9.35
C GLU A 87 -10.29 31.07 -8.91
N ARG A 88 -9.46 30.24 -9.55
CA ARG A 88 -9.23 28.84 -9.16
C ARG A 88 -8.71 28.71 -7.72
N ASP A 89 -7.84 29.62 -7.28
CA ASP A 89 -7.31 29.60 -5.92
C ASP A 89 -8.39 30.03 -4.89
N ARG A 90 -9.27 31.00 -5.23
CA ARG A 90 -10.45 31.36 -4.42
C ARG A 90 -11.54 30.27 -4.38
N GLU A 91 -11.64 29.45 -5.43
CA GLU A 91 -12.54 28.30 -5.47
C GLU A 91 -12.04 27.20 -4.53
N ARG A 92 -10.75 26.85 -4.63
CA ARG A 92 -10.08 25.90 -3.72
C ARG A 92 -10.20 26.29 -2.24
N GLU A 93 -10.03 27.57 -1.93
CA GLU A 93 -10.15 28.10 -0.57
C GLU A 93 -11.59 27.98 -0.03
N ARG A 94 -12.61 28.22 -0.87
CA ARG A 94 -14.03 28.00 -0.51
C ARG A 94 -14.34 26.52 -0.30
N ASP A 95 -13.85 25.66 -1.20
CA ASP A 95 -13.98 24.20 -1.10
C ASP A 95 -13.32 23.64 0.18
N ARG A 96 -12.18 24.22 0.58
CA ARG A 96 -11.49 23.87 1.81
C ARG A 96 -12.32 24.24 3.04
N ARG A 97 -12.76 25.50 3.15
CA ARG A 97 -13.59 25.96 4.28
C ARG A 97 -14.86 25.13 4.41
N LYS A 98 -15.56 24.88 3.30
CA LYS A 98 -16.74 24.03 3.29
C LYS A 98 -16.48 22.62 3.87
N ARG A 99 -15.31 22.02 3.60
CA ARG A 99 -14.92 20.71 4.18
C ARG A 99 -14.59 20.80 5.67
N GLU A 100 -14.03 21.92 6.12
CA GLU A 100 -13.73 22.19 7.53
C GLU A 100 -15.05 22.41 8.31
N ASP A 101 -16.00 23.19 7.76
CA ASP A 101 -17.35 23.38 8.30
C ASP A 101 -18.13 22.05 8.36
N GLU A 102 -18.14 21.29 7.25
CA GLU A 102 -18.75 19.96 7.16
C GLU A 102 -18.09 18.91 8.08
N ALA A 103 -16.86 19.14 8.55
CA ALA A 103 -16.19 18.27 9.52
C ALA A 103 -16.61 18.64 10.95
N ASN A 104 -16.62 19.93 11.27
CA ASN A 104 -17.07 20.47 12.55
C ASN A 104 -18.54 20.13 12.84
N GLU A 105 -19.43 20.24 11.84
CA GLU A 105 -20.85 19.87 11.99
C GLU A 105 -21.02 18.37 12.33
N LYS A 106 -20.27 17.49 11.65
CA LYS A 106 -20.26 16.04 11.93
C LYS A 106 -19.63 15.70 13.28
N GLU A 107 -18.74 16.54 13.82
CA GLU A 107 -18.18 16.36 15.15
C GLU A 107 -19.18 16.78 16.24
N GLN A 108 -19.87 17.91 16.06
CA GLN A 108 -20.97 18.33 16.93
C GLN A 108 -22.15 17.34 16.92
N GLU A 109 -22.47 16.75 15.76
CA GLU A 109 -23.52 15.73 15.67
C GLU A 109 -23.16 14.47 16.47
N LYS A 110 -21.91 14.00 16.37
CA LYS A 110 -21.40 12.87 17.19
C LYS A 110 -21.40 13.19 18.68
N GLU A 111 -21.07 14.40 19.09
CA GLU A 111 -21.15 14.83 20.49
C GLU A 111 -22.60 14.77 21.00
N ARG A 112 -23.57 15.28 20.21
CA ARG A 112 -25.01 15.20 20.52
C ARG A 112 -25.52 13.77 20.57
N GLU A 113 -25.07 12.88 19.68
CA GLU A 113 -25.42 11.44 19.74
C GLU A 113 -24.82 10.75 20.97
N LYS A 114 -23.56 11.04 21.29
CA LYS A 114 -22.86 10.52 22.48
C LYS A 114 -23.53 10.99 23.78
N GLU A 115 -24.06 12.21 23.80
CA GLU A 115 -24.85 12.74 24.91
C GLU A 115 -26.23 12.07 25.02
N LYS A 116 -26.94 11.88 23.89
CA LYS A 116 -28.18 11.07 23.86
C LYS A 116 -27.94 9.66 24.39
N LEU A 117 -26.86 8.99 23.98
CA LEU A 117 -26.50 7.66 24.49
C LEU A 117 -26.20 7.67 26.00
N LYS A 118 -25.49 8.69 26.51
CA LYS A 118 -25.25 8.84 27.96
C LYS A 118 -26.56 9.01 28.74
N ASN A 119 -27.50 9.80 28.22
CA ASN A 119 -28.78 10.03 28.88
C ASN A 119 -29.67 8.78 28.85
N LEU A 120 -29.75 8.07 27.71
CA LEU A 120 -30.42 6.77 27.63
C LEU A 120 -29.79 5.72 28.56
N ALA A 121 -28.47 5.69 28.69
CA ALA A 121 -27.78 4.80 29.62
C ALA A 121 -28.08 5.12 31.10
N LYS A 122 -28.19 6.41 31.45
CA LYS A 122 -28.65 6.84 32.79
C LYS A 122 -30.10 6.41 33.05
N GLU A 123 -30.99 6.62 32.09
CA GLU A 123 -32.41 6.26 32.19
C GLU A 123 -32.59 4.75 32.37
N LEU A 124 -31.89 3.93 31.59
CA LEU A 124 -31.87 2.46 31.74
C LEU A 124 -31.27 1.99 33.07
N TYR A 125 -30.27 2.71 33.59
CA TYR A 125 -29.69 2.42 34.90
C TYR A 125 -30.66 2.75 36.04
N GLN A 126 -31.35 3.89 35.95
CA GLN A 126 -32.35 4.31 36.92
C GLN A 126 -33.55 3.35 36.95
N LYS A 127 -34.03 2.95 35.76
CA LYS A 127 -35.09 1.95 35.63
C LYS A 127 -34.70 0.58 36.20
N LYS A 128 -33.42 0.19 36.12
CA LYS A 128 -32.92 -1.02 36.80
C LYS A 128 -32.92 -0.90 38.32
N LEU A 129 -32.62 0.28 38.87
CA LEU A 129 -32.73 0.55 40.31
C LEU A 129 -34.19 0.46 40.77
N GLU A 130 -35.11 1.07 40.02
CA GLU A 130 -36.56 0.97 40.27
C GLU A 130 -37.07 -0.48 40.19
N GLU A 131 -36.62 -1.28 39.21
CA GLU A 131 -36.94 -2.71 39.14
C GLU A 131 -36.36 -3.51 40.32
N GLU A 132 -35.15 -3.20 40.78
CA GLU A 132 -34.54 -3.87 41.94
C GLU A 132 -35.23 -3.51 43.25
N ASP A 133 -35.63 -2.26 43.44
CA ASP A 133 -36.39 -1.84 44.64
C ASP A 133 -37.84 -2.31 44.59
N ALA A 134 -38.46 -2.39 43.41
CA ALA A 134 -39.75 -3.06 43.22
C ALA A 134 -39.69 -4.54 43.59
N LYS A 135 -38.61 -5.26 43.25
CA LYS A 135 -38.39 -6.67 43.68
C LYS A 135 -38.24 -6.81 45.20
N LYS A 136 -37.66 -5.82 45.90
CA LYS A 136 -37.54 -5.83 47.37
C LYS A 136 -38.87 -5.55 48.07
N ASN A 137 -39.75 -4.75 47.47
CA ASN A 137 -41.06 -4.38 48.03
C ASN A 137 -42.20 -5.37 47.71
N VAL A 138 -41.92 -6.53 47.09
CA VAL A 138 -42.93 -7.58 46.92
C VAL A 138 -43.21 -8.25 48.27
N VAL A 139 -44.38 -7.96 48.85
CA VAL A 139 -44.88 -8.64 50.05
C VAL A 139 -45.06 -10.13 49.74
N VAL A 140 -44.29 -10.97 50.43
CA VAL A 140 -44.29 -12.43 50.25
C VAL A 140 -45.53 -13.03 50.88
N THR A 141 -46.54 -13.36 50.06
CA THR A 141 -47.71 -14.13 50.50
C THR A 141 -47.40 -15.63 50.56
N GLU A 142 -48.12 -16.36 51.42
CA GLU A 142 -47.86 -17.77 51.73
C GLU A 142 -47.90 -18.69 50.48
N GLU A 143 -48.72 -18.34 49.49
CA GLU A 143 -48.81 -19.05 48.22
C GLU A 143 -47.53 -18.96 47.38
N THR A 144 -46.81 -17.82 47.43
CA THR A 144 -45.55 -17.66 46.69
C THR A 144 -44.43 -18.54 47.25
N LEU A 145 -44.43 -18.81 48.57
CA LEU A 145 -43.51 -19.74 49.20
C LEU A 145 -43.79 -21.19 48.76
N ARG A 146 -45.07 -21.59 48.71
CA ARG A 146 -45.48 -22.91 48.18
C ARG A 146 -45.05 -23.10 46.72
N TRP A 147 -45.22 -22.09 45.88
CA TRP A 147 -44.80 -22.15 44.47
C TRP A 147 -43.27 -22.28 44.32
N ARG A 148 -42.51 -21.57 45.16
CA ARG A 148 -41.04 -21.59 45.18
C ARG A 148 -40.50 -22.94 45.67
N LEU A 149 -41.16 -23.56 46.66
CA LEU A 149 -40.86 -24.91 47.14
C LEU A 149 -41.06 -25.97 46.03
N MET A 150 -42.19 -25.88 45.29
CA MET A 150 -42.49 -26.79 44.18
C MET A 150 -41.50 -26.69 43.01
N ILE A 151 -41.00 -25.48 42.69
CA ILE A 151 -39.91 -25.32 41.71
C ILE A 151 -38.62 -25.96 42.23
N GLY A 152 -38.30 -25.77 43.52
CA GLY A 152 -37.12 -26.36 44.16
C GLY A 152 -37.10 -27.89 44.01
N MET A 153 -38.21 -28.55 44.38
CA MET A 153 -38.34 -30.01 44.24
C MET A 153 -38.23 -30.47 42.78
N LYS A 154 -38.87 -29.77 41.84
CA LYS A 154 -38.77 -30.13 40.40
C LYS A 154 -37.34 -30.02 39.86
N LYS A 155 -36.56 -29.03 40.29
CA LYS A 155 -35.14 -28.88 39.90
C LYS A 155 -34.25 -29.95 40.54
N TYR A 156 -34.52 -30.32 41.79
CA TYR A 156 -33.74 -31.35 42.49
C TYR A 156 -33.95 -32.73 41.84
N ILE A 157 -35.20 -33.08 41.52
CA ILE A 157 -35.55 -34.35 40.88
C ILE A 157 -34.97 -34.45 39.46
N THR A 158 -35.02 -33.38 38.65
CA THR A 158 -34.39 -33.41 37.31
C THR A 158 -32.87 -33.44 37.37
N SER A 159 -32.24 -32.82 38.38
CA SER A 159 -30.78 -32.93 38.58
C SER A 159 -30.36 -34.36 38.91
N ILE A 160 -31.09 -35.06 39.80
CA ILE A 160 -30.81 -36.45 40.16
C ILE A 160 -30.97 -37.38 38.95
N PHE A 161 -32.03 -37.21 38.15
CA PHE A 161 -32.24 -38.04 36.95
C PHE A 161 -31.19 -37.83 35.86
N VAL A 162 -30.67 -36.61 35.69
CA VAL A 162 -29.63 -36.32 34.70
C VAL A 162 -28.26 -36.85 35.14
N VAL A 163 -27.93 -36.79 36.44
CA VAL A 163 -26.68 -37.36 36.96
C VAL A 163 -26.64 -38.88 36.77
N TYR A 164 -27.73 -39.58 37.12
CA TYR A 164 -27.78 -41.06 37.06
C TYR A 164 -27.59 -41.62 35.62
N TYR A 165 -28.11 -40.93 34.59
CA TYR A 165 -27.90 -41.31 33.18
C TYR A 165 -26.52 -40.89 32.63
N TYR A 166 -25.83 -39.93 33.26
CA TYR A 166 -24.48 -39.54 32.87
C TYR A 166 -23.40 -40.42 33.54
N GLU A 167 -23.64 -40.90 34.77
CA GLU A 167 -22.71 -41.80 35.47
C GLU A 167 -22.63 -43.18 34.80
N LEU A 168 -23.77 -43.77 34.39
CA LEU A 168 -23.79 -45.05 33.64
C LEU A 168 -23.10 -44.97 32.27
N SER A 169 -22.99 -43.79 31.65
CA SER A 169 -22.31 -43.60 30.36
C SER A 169 -20.83 -43.21 30.46
N GLN A 170 -20.35 -42.83 31.66
CA GLN A 170 -18.93 -42.57 31.93
C GLN A 170 -18.18 -43.81 32.45
N GLN A 171 -18.89 -44.77 33.05
CA GLN A 171 -18.30 -45.97 33.68
C GLN A 171 -17.58 -46.93 32.72
N THR A 172 -17.84 -46.85 31.40
CA THR A 172 -17.12 -47.63 30.37
C THR A 172 -15.91 -46.92 29.77
N PHE A 173 -15.62 -45.66 30.16
CA PHE A 173 -14.58 -44.85 29.49
C PHE A 173 -13.53 -44.21 30.42
N ARG A 174 -13.68 -44.32 31.76
CA ARG A 174 -12.84 -43.56 32.71
C ARG A 174 -12.24 -44.37 33.85
N ASN A 175 -11.91 -45.64 33.60
CA ASN A 175 -11.23 -46.51 34.56
C ASN A 175 -9.70 -46.55 34.36
N ILE A 176 -9.11 -45.40 34.00
CA ILE A 176 -7.66 -45.21 33.77
C ILE A 176 -7.24 -43.87 34.39
N TYR A 177 -6.79 -43.94 35.66
CA TYR A 177 -6.03 -42.90 36.40
C TYR A 177 -6.73 -41.54 36.68
N PHE A 178 -6.54 -40.86 37.82
CA PHE A 178 -5.78 -41.16 39.05
C PHE A 178 -6.52 -40.54 40.27
N ARG A 179 -6.11 -40.91 41.49
CA ARG A 179 -6.82 -40.77 42.77
C ARG A 179 -6.22 -39.69 43.69
N GLN A 180 -7.08 -38.83 44.27
CA GLN A 180 -6.96 -38.05 45.54
C GLN A 180 -5.69 -37.15 45.71
N ASP A 181 -5.60 -36.14 46.58
CA ASP A 181 -6.33 -35.78 47.81
C ASP A 181 -6.82 -34.31 47.85
N GLU A 182 -7.74 -34.04 48.77
CA GLU A 182 -8.36 -32.74 49.09
C GLU A 182 -8.31 -32.56 50.62
N GLU A 183 -7.79 -31.44 51.12
CA GLU A 183 -8.25 -30.70 52.33
C GLU A 183 -7.28 -29.59 52.78
N LEU A 184 -7.88 -28.44 53.17
CA LEU A 184 -7.38 -27.26 53.92
C LEU A 184 -7.52 -25.92 53.19
N LEU A 185 -8.67 -25.28 53.38
CA LEU A 185 -8.88 -23.85 53.11
C LEU A 185 -9.84 -23.24 54.15
N GLU A 186 -9.26 -22.82 55.27
CA GLU A 186 -9.97 -22.10 56.34
C GLU A 186 -9.83 -20.59 56.12
N PHE A 187 -10.97 -19.89 56.03
CA PHE A 187 -11.13 -18.42 55.95
C PHE A 187 -10.51 -17.62 54.78
N LEU A 188 -11.38 -17.04 53.93
CA LEU A 188 -11.05 -15.88 53.08
C LEU A 188 -12.24 -14.91 52.99
N ASP A 189 -12.02 -13.61 53.22
CA ASP A 189 -13.07 -12.57 53.21
C ASP A 189 -13.55 -12.23 51.78
N PRO A 190 -14.87 -12.32 51.46
CA PRO A 190 -15.43 -11.98 50.15
C PRO A 190 -15.17 -10.55 49.65
N ARG A 191 -14.71 -9.62 50.49
CA ARG A 191 -14.42 -8.23 50.12
C ARG A 191 -13.06 -8.06 49.43
N ILE A 192 -12.16 -9.04 49.54
CA ILE A 192 -10.80 -8.96 48.99
C ILE A 192 -10.76 -9.50 47.55
N LYS A 193 -10.76 -8.59 46.56
CA LYS A 193 -10.47 -8.94 45.15
C LYS A 193 -8.97 -9.03 44.88
N SER A 194 -8.27 -9.97 45.51
CA SER A 194 -6.91 -10.32 45.10
C SER A 194 -6.96 -11.36 43.97
N ARG A 195 -6.28 -11.10 42.86
CA ARG A 195 -5.89 -12.16 41.92
C ARG A 195 -4.62 -12.80 42.48
N PRO A 196 -4.61 -14.09 42.87
CA PRO A 196 -3.38 -14.73 43.30
C PRO A 196 -2.40 -14.77 42.12
N ALA A 197 -1.16 -14.33 42.37
CA ALA A 197 -0.09 -14.42 41.39
C ALA A 197 0.40 -15.88 41.33
N GLU A 198 -0.22 -16.67 40.45
CA GLU A 198 0.06 -18.10 40.27
C GLU A 198 1.44 -18.34 39.63
N ARG A 199 2.51 -18.09 40.39
CA ARG A 199 3.85 -18.56 40.05
C ARG A 199 3.87 -20.07 40.21
N LYS A 200 3.77 -20.79 39.09
CA LYS A 200 4.10 -22.23 39.02
C LYS A 200 5.42 -22.46 39.75
N ARG A 201 5.38 -23.22 40.86
CA ARG A 201 6.58 -23.70 41.54
C ARG A 201 7.39 -24.50 40.53
N ARG A 202 8.58 -24.00 40.14
CA ARG A 202 9.54 -24.79 39.39
C ARG A 202 10.01 -25.91 40.32
N MET A 203 9.66 -27.15 40.02
CA MET A 203 10.30 -28.31 40.64
C MET A 203 11.78 -28.30 40.26
N PHE A 204 12.63 -28.87 41.12
CA PHE A 204 14.05 -29.03 40.82
C PHE A 204 14.23 -30.05 39.68
N ALA A 205 14.48 -29.54 38.48
CA ALA A 205 14.95 -30.35 37.36
C ALA A 205 16.44 -30.66 37.59
N PHE A 206 16.71 -31.75 38.32
CA PHE A 206 18.07 -32.26 38.48
C PHE A 206 18.57 -32.73 37.11
N HIS A 207 19.69 -32.15 36.67
CA HIS A 207 20.38 -32.53 35.45
C HIS A 207 21.28 -33.75 35.74
N GLU A 208 21.53 -34.58 34.74
CA GLU A 208 22.33 -35.79 34.95
C GLU A 208 23.80 -35.45 35.30
N LYS A 209 24.40 -36.29 36.15
CA LYS A 209 25.78 -36.09 36.62
C LYS A 209 26.74 -36.03 35.43
N GLY A 210 27.39 -34.89 35.25
CA GLY A 210 28.36 -34.64 34.18
C GLY A 210 27.81 -33.87 32.97
N GLU A 211 26.52 -33.53 32.91
CA GLU A 211 25.97 -32.67 31.83
C GLU A 211 26.63 -31.28 31.83
N PHE A 212 26.65 -30.62 32.99
CA PHE A 212 27.33 -29.33 33.16
C PHE A 212 28.85 -29.42 33.03
N GLU A 213 29.44 -30.58 33.32
CA GLU A 213 30.88 -30.80 33.13
C GLU A 213 31.22 -30.87 31.63
N LYS A 214 30.44 -31.61 30.85
CA LYS A 214 30.52 -31.62 29.38
C LYS A 214 30.30 -30.21 28.81
N MET A 215 29.32 -29.46 29.33
CA MET A 215 29.04 -28.09 28.90
C MET A 215 30.20 -27.13 29.22
N ALA A 216 30.76 -27.19 30.43
CA ALA A 216 31.91 -26.39 30.84
C ALA A 216 33.19 -26.77 30.08
N ASN A 217 33.42 -28.04 29.81
CA ASN A 217 34.54 -28.51 28.99
C ASN A 217 34.40 -28.02 27.54
N LYS A 218 33.19 -28.06 26.96
CA LYS A 218 32.89 -27.49 25.63
C LYS A 218 33.12 -25.97 25.61
N GLN A 219 32.69 -25.25 26.64
CA GLN A 219 32.90 -23.80 26.76
C GLN A 219 34.39 -23.44 26.91
N ARG A 220 35.15 -24.20 27.70
CA ARG A 220 36.62 -24.05 27.81
C ARG A 220 37.34 -24.37 26.50
N ALA A 221 36.89 -25.37 25.74
CA ALA A 221 37.43 -25.69 24.42
C ALA A 221 37.14 -24.57 23.40
N MET A 222 35.92 -24.02 23.39
CA MET A 222 35.55 -22.86 22.57
C MET A 222 36.40 -21.64 22.89
N ALA A 223 36.58 -21.29 24.17
CA ALA A 223 37.41 -20.15 24.58
C ALA A 223 38.91 -20.34 24.29
N LYS A 224 39.40 -21.59 24.18
CA LYS A 224 40.77 -21.87 23.70
C LYS A 224 40.88 -21.68 22.19
N LEU A 225 39.91 -22.18 21.42
CA LEU A 225 39.87 -21.97 19.97
C LEU A 225 39.73 -20.48 19.61
N GLU A 226 38.93 -19.72 20.34
CA GLU A 226 38.78 -18.27 20.19
C GLU A 226 40.10 -17.51 20.45
N ARG A 227 40.85 -17.86 21.51
CA ARG A 227 42.19 -17.31 21.75
C ARG A 227 43.16 -17.61 20.60
N LEU A 228 43.22 -18.86 20.16
CA LEU A 228 44.08 -19.27 19.04
C LEU A 228 43.68 -18.56 17.75
N GLN A 229 42.39 -18.42 17.48
CA GLN A 229 41.88 -17.68 16.32
C GLN A 229 42.22 -16.19 16.40
N ALA A 230 42.15 -15.58 17.59
CA ALA A 230 42.56 -14.20 17.81
C ALA A 230 44.07 -14.01 17.58
N GLU A 231 44.91 -14.89 18.12
CA GLU A 231 46.37 -14.89 17.96
C GLU A 231 46.78 -15.09 16.48
N ILE A 232 46.18 -16.07 15.79
CA ILE A 232 46.34 -16.28 14.35
C ILE A 232 45.86 -15.04 13.57
N SER A 233 44.77 -14.39 13.97
CA SER A 233 44.28 -13.18 13.29
C SER A 233 45.20 -11.97 13.50
N GLN A 234 45.85 -11.86 14.66
CA GLN A 234 46.84 -10.81 14.92
C GLN A 234 48.11 -11.04 14.11
N ALA A 235 48.60 -12.28 14.04
CA ALA A 235 49.71 -12.67 13.16
C ALA A 235 49.38 -12.48 11.66
N ALA A 236 48.17 -12.80 11.22
CA ALA A 236 47.73 -12.59 9.84
C ALA A 236 47.51 -11.10 9.50
N LYS A 237 47.21 -10.26 10.50
CA LYS A 237 47.16 -8.80 10.34
C LYS A 237 48.57 -8.21 10.25
N SER A 238 49.52 -8.65 11.08
CA SER A 238 50.90 -8.14 11.04
C SER A 238 51.65 -8.53 9.76
N THR A 239 51.24 -9.61 9.08
CA THR A 239 51.76 -10.00 7.75
C THR A 239 50.99 -9.41 6.57
N GLY A 240 49.87 -8.72 6.79
CA GLY A 240 49.04 -8.13 5.74
C GLY A 240 48.16 -9.13 4.95
N ILE A 241 48.19 -10.43 5.29
CA ILE A 241 47.49 -11.50 4.53
C ILE A 241 46.06 -11.76 5.06
N SER A 242 45.62 -11.01 6.08
CA SER A 242 44.36 -11.27 6.81
C SER A 242 43.08 -11.34 5.94
N SER A 243 42.99 -10.59 4.85
CA SER A 243 41.87 -10.66 3.90
C SER A 243 41.91 -11.93 3.05
N ALA A 244 43.08 -12.30 2.53
CA ALA A 244 43.27 -13.51 1.73
C ALA A 244 43.01 -14.81 2.53
N VAL A 245 43.42 -14.87 3.80
CA VAL A 245 43.15 -16.03 4.67
C VAL A 245 41.64 -16.21 4.90
N LYS A 246 40.89 -15.13 5.15
CA LYS A 246 39.43 -15.20 5.29
C LYS A 246 38.75 -15.65 4.01
N LEU A 247 39.16 -15.13 2.85
CA LEU A 247 38.62 -15.55 1.55
C LEU A 247 38.92 -17.03 1.26
N ALA A 248 40.11 -17.53 1.61
CA ALA A 248 40.46 -18.94 1.48
C ALA A 248 39.59 -19.88 2.33
N MET A 249 39.12 -19.44 3.52
CA MET A 249 38.17 -20.21 4.35
C MET A 249 36.74 -20.25 3.77
N VAL A 250 36.39 -19.30 2.90
CA VAL A 250 35.09 -19.23 2.22
C VAL A 250 35.09 -20.08 0.96
N THR A 251 36.19 -20.06 0.20
CA THR A 251 36.36 -20.96 -0.94
C THR A 251 36.09 -22.41 -0.49
N PRO A 252 35.09 -23.10 -1.06
CA PRO A 252 34.86 -24.48 -0.69
C PRO A 252 36.11 -25.28 -1.06
N ALA A 253 36.75 -25.91 -0.07
CA ALA A 253 37.77 -26.91 -0.34
C ALA A 253 37.14 -27.96 -1.26
N GLY A 254 37.66 -28.06 -2.49
CA GLY A 254 37.04 -28.84 -3.54
C GLY A 254 36.82 -30.26 -3.07
N LYS A 255 35.58 -30.76 -3.18
CA LYS A 255 35.33 -32.21 -3.27
C LYS A 255 35.44 -32.67 -4.72
N SER A 256 36.42 -32.12 -5.43
CA SER A 256 37.09 -32.86 -6.49
C SER A 256 37.91 -33.96 -5.83
N SER A 257 37.79 -35.18 -6.32
CA SER A 257 38.99 -36.00 -6.39
C SER A 257 39.95 -35.24 -7.32
N ASP A 258 40.99 -34.61 -6.78
CA ASP A 258 41.94 -33.81 -7.57
C ASP A 258 42.78 -34.65 -8.55
N VAL A 259 42.53 -35.96 -8.59
CA VAL A 259 42.86 -36.84 -9.72
C VAL A 259 41.95 -36.42 -10.89
N VAL A 260 42.49 -35.59 -11.78
CA VAL A 260 42.00 -35.46 -13.15
C VAL A 260 42.02 -36.87 -13.76
N PRO A 261 40.87 -37.44 -14.19
CA PRO A 261 40.86 -38.75 -14.80
C PRO A 261 41.69 -38.77 -16.09
N ASP A 262 42.40 -39.86 -16.35
CA ASP A 262 43.23 -40.02 -17.57
C ASP A 262 42.40 -40.03 -18.86
N ILE A 263 41.08 -40.23 -18.76
CA ILE A 263 40.11 -40.09 -19.85
C ILE A 263 38.83 -39.40 -19.33
N GLU A 264 38.30 -38.43 -20.08
CA GLU A 264 37.03 -37.80 -19.73
C GLU A 264 35.83 -38.75 -19.95
N TRP A 265 34.80 -38.63 -19.10
CA TRP A 265 33.67 -39.58 -19.05
C TRP A 265 32.84 -39.66 -20.34
N TRP A 266 32.94 -38.67 -21.24
CA TRP A 266 32.27 -38.67 -22.53
C TRP A 266 33.11 -39.35 -23.61
N ASP A 267 34.45 -39.28 -23.54
CA ASP A 267 35.37 -40.03 -24.41
C ASP A 267 35.40 -41.52 -24.06
N SER A 268 35.24 -41.90 -22.79
CA SER A 268 35.26 -43.31 -22.37
C SER A 268 34.16 -44.15 -23.04
N ILE A 269 33.02 -43.53 -23.38
CA ILE A 269 31.90 -44.14 -24.12
C ILE A 269 32.25 -44.39 -25.59
N VAL A 270 33.15 -43.58 -26.17
CA VAL A 270 33.53 -43.65 -27.59
C VAL A 270 34.75 -44.54 -27.81
N LEU A 271 35.73 -44.49 -26.90
CA LEU A 271 37.01 -45.18 -27.05
C LEU A 271 37.02 -46.58 -26.44
N GLU A 272 36.13 -46.89 -25.48
CA GLU A 272 36.09 -48.15 -24.71
C GLU A 272 37.43 -48.53 -24.04
N ASN A 273 38.30 -47.55 -23.83
CA ASN A 273 39.64 -47.69 -23.25
C ASN A 273 39.75 -46.87 -21.95
N GLU A 274 40.71 -47.22 -21.09
CA GLU A 274 41.00 -46.48 -19.84
C GLU A 274 42.01 -45.33 -20.04
N SER A 275 42.55 -45.12 -21.24
CA SER A 275 43.56 -44.09 -21.55
C SER A 275 43.53 -43.64 -23.03
N TYR A 276 43.85 -42.36 -23.28
CA TYR A 276 44.02 -41.79 -24.61
C TYR A 276 45.20 -42.37 -25.41
N GLU A 277 46.13 -43.09 -24.79
CA GLU A 277 47.23 -43.74 -25.54
C GLU A 277 46.75 -44.87 -26.47
N GLY A 278 45.53 -45.39 -26.26
CA GLY A 278 44.91 -46.44 -27.06
C GLY A 278 44.19 -45.98 -28.34
N ILE A 279 44.34 -44.73 -28.77
CA ILE A 279 43.70 -44.20 -29.98
C ILE A 279 44.33 -44.85 -31.23
N PRO A 280 43.56 -45.56 -32.09
CA PRO A 280 44.10 -46.18 -33.30
C PRO A 280 44.62 -45.13 -34.30
N ASN A 281 45.80 -45.40 -34.86
CA ASN A 281 46.42 -44.52 -35.84
C ASN A 281 45.80 -44.75 -37.23
N MET A 282 44.73 -44.00 -37.55
CA MET A 282 44.05 -43.86 -38.86
C MET A 282 43.81 -45.14 -39.68
N MET A 283 42.52 -45.47 -39.91
CA MET A 283 41.96 -46.60 -40.70
C MET A 283 41.49 -47.84 -39.92
N ASP A 284 40.67 -47.63 -38.89
CA ASP A 284 39.71 -48.66 -38.45
C ASP A 284 38.30 -48.05 -38.33
N GLU A 285 37.64 -47.90 -39.48
CA GLU A 285 36.25 -47.42 -39.56
C GLU A 285 35.27 -48.40 -38.89
N SER A 286 35.66 -49.66 -38.66
CA SER A 286 34.78 -50.66 -38.07
C SER A 286 34.58 -50.49 -36.56
N ARG A 287 35.59 -49.97 -35.85
CA ARG A 287 35.56 -49.82 -34.38
C ARG A 287 34.55 -48.81 -33.86
N PHE A 288 34.27 -47.75 -34.63
CA PHE A 288 33.37 -46.66 -34.20
C PHE A 288 31.95 -46.76 -34.79
N ALA A 289 31.66 -47.78 -35.59
CA ALA A 289 30.38 -47.93 -36.29
C ALA A 289 29.16 -48.05 -35.35
N ASP A 290 29.36 -48.57 -34.13
CA ASP A 290 28.31 -48.73 -33.13
C ASP A 290 28.11 -47.48 -32.24
N THR A 291 29.10 -46.58 -32.15
CA THR A 291 29.09 -45.39 -31.27
C THR A 291 28.94 -44.07 -32.02
N ILE A 292 29.47 -43.95 -33.24
CA ILE A 292 29.43 -42.74 -34.07
C ILE A 292 28.77 -43.08 -35.41
N SER A 293 27.75 -42.31 -35.78
CA SER A 293 27.01 -42.45 -37.03
C SER A 293 26.88 -41.09 -37.74
N GLU A 294 26.56 -41.11 -39.04
CA GLU A 294 26.17 -39.90 -39.80
C GLU A 294 24.86 -39.27 -39.28
N LEU A 295 24.09 -40.02 -38.47
CA LEU A 295 22.83 -39.59 -37.87
C LEU A 295 23.03 -38.50 -36.80
N VAL A 296 22.60 -37.28 -37.11
CA VAL A 296 22.57 -36.15 -36.16
C VAL A 296 21.29 -36.20 -35.31
N GLU A 297 21.41 -36.55 -34.03
CA GLU A 297 20.30 -36.44 -33.07
C GLU A 297 19.90 -34.96 -32.89
N HIS A 298 18.59 -34.70 -32.97
CA HIS A 298 18.03 -33.41 -32.61
C HIS A 298 17.60 -33.45 -31.13
N PRO A 299 18.30 -32.78 -30.20
CA PRO A 299 18.07 -32.94 -28.77
C PRO A 299 16.64 -32.54 -28.37
N ILE A 300 16.12 -33.24 -27.36
CA ILE A 300 14.75 -33.07 -26.88
C ILE A 300 14.47 -31.60 -26.53
N LYS A 301 13.50 -31.01 -27.23
CA LYS A 301 13.06 -29.62 -27.02
C LYS A 301 12.31 -29.47 -25.70
N LEU A 302 13.07 -29.26 -24.61
CA LEU A 302 12.52 -28.94 -23.29
C LEU A 302 11.78 -27.60 -23.31
N ARG A 303 10.66 -27.50 -22.59
CA ARG A 303 9.98 -26.21 -22.40
C ARG A 303 10.84 -25.28 -21.53
N PRO A 304 10.86 -23.95 -21.80
CA PRO A 304 11.57 -22.99 -20.97
C PRO A 304 11.06 -23.05 -19.51
N PRO A 305 11.94 -23.00 -18.49
CA PRO A 305 11.53 -23.10 -17.08
C PRO A 305 10.53 -22.02 -16.62
N ASN A 306 10.53 -20.86 -17.28
CA ASN A 306 9.68 -19.72 -16.94
C ASN A 306 8.37 -19.67 -17.75
N ASP A 307 8.11 -20.64 -18.63
CA ASP A 307 6.94 -20.65 -19.52
C ASP A 307 5.66 -21.01 -18.74
N PRO A 308 4.63 -20.13 -18.68
CA PRO A 308 3.40 -20.39 -17.94
C PRO A 308 2.64 -21.62 -18.45
N LEU A 309 2.44 -22.61 -17.58
CA LEU A 309 1.67 -23.82 -17.91
C LEU A 309 0.20 -23.52 -18.28
N THR A 310 -0.34 -22.39 -17.80
CA THR A 310 -1.66 -21.88 -18.18
C THR A 310 -1.56 -20.76 -19.21
N PRO A 311 -2.31 -20.77 -20.32
CA PRO A 311 -2.23 -19.71 -21.33
C PRO A 311 -2.60 -18.34 -20.74
N GLN A 312 -1.71 -17.37 -20.88
CA GLN A 312 -1.96 -16.01 -20.40
C GLN A 312 -2.85 -15.24 -21.37
N TYR A 313 -4.02 -14.82 -20.91
CA TYR A 313 -4.93 -13.97 -21.68
C TYR A 313 -4.61 -12.48 -21.49
N LEU A 314 -4.49 -11.76 -22.61
CA LEU A 314 -4.28 -10.31 -22.59
C LEU A 314 -5.50 -9.60 -22.00
N LYS A 315 -5.26 -8.61 -21.13
CA LYS A 315 -6.32 -7.77 -20.57
C LYS A 315 -6.84 -6.82 -21.65
N VAL A 316 -8.13 -6.92 -21.97
CA VAL A 316 -8.76 -6.03 -22.95
C VAL A 316 -8.96 -4.63 -22.34
N TYR A 317 -8.34 -3.63 -22.96
CA TYR A 317 -8.49 -2.23 -22.56
C TYR A 317 -9.39 -1.49 -23.56
N LEU A 318 -10.50 -0.94 -23.07
CA LEU A 318 -11.44 -0.14 -23.88
C LEU A 318 -11.03 1.33 -23.89
N THR A 319 -11.16 2.01 -25.04
CA THR A 319 -10.99 3.46 -25.15
C THR A 319 -12.09 4.22 -24.43
N SER A 320 -11.87 5.52 -24.13
CA SER A 320 -12.91 6.38 -23.55
C SER A 320 -14.16 6.50 -24.44
N LYS A 321 -14.01 6.41 -25.77
CA LYS A 321 -15.16 6.43 -26.72
C LYS A 321 -15.98 5.15 -26.62
N GLU A 322 -15.34 3.98 -26.60
CA GLU A 322 -16.03 2.68 -26.45
C GLU A 322 -16.68 2.52 -25.08
N ARG A 323 -15.98 2.89 -23.99
CA ARG A 323 -16.58 2.95 -22.65
C ARG A 323 -17.84 3.81 -22.62
N LYS A 324 -17.86 4.93 -23.37
CA LYS A 324 -19.05 5.80 -23.51
C LYS A 324 -20.11 5.17 -24.43
N LYS A 325 -19.73 4.42 -25.47
CA LYS A 325 -20.65 3.68 -26.36
C LYS A 325 -21.37 2.57 -25.60
N ILE A 326 -20.64 1.69 -24.92
CA ILE A 326 -21.17 0.61 -24.07
C ILE A 326 -22.09 1.21 -22.99
N ARG A 327 -21.62 2.22 -22.23
CA ARG A 327 -22.47 2.90 -21.23
C ARG A 327 -23.78 3.48 -21.80
N ARG A 328 -23.80 3.94 -23.05
CA ARG A 328 -25.03 4.40 -23.72
C ARG A 328 -25.90 3.23 -24.17
N GLN A 329 -25.31 2.17 -24.71
CA GLN A 329 -26.03 0.97 -25.15
C GLN A 329 -26.73 0.30 -23.96
N ASN A 330 -26.01 -0.03 -22.89
CA ASN A 330 -26.61 -0.66 -21.69
C ASN A 330 -27.68 0.23 -21.04
N ARG A 331 -27.53 1.56 -21.07
CA ARG A 331 -28.59 2.49 -20.59
C ARG A 331 -29.81 2.50 -21.50
N LYS A 332 -29.62 2.48 -22.83
CA LYS A 332 -30.70 2.39 -23.83
C LYS A 332 -31.44 1.05 -23.70
N GLU A 333 -30.71 -0.03 -23.45
CA GLU A 333 -31.23 -1.38 -23.23
C GLU A 333 -32.05 -1.46 -21.94
N MET A 334 -31.52 -1.08 -20.77
CA MET A 334 -32.31 -1.01 -19.53
C MET A 334 -33.55 -0.10 -19.66
N GLN A 335 -33.45 1.00 -20.41
CA GLN A 335 -34.61 1.86 -20.66
C GLN A 335 -35.63 1.18 -21.58
N LYS A 336 -35.19 0.44 -22.61
CA LYS A 336 -36.04 -0.37 -23.49
C LYS A 336 -36.74 -1.49 -22.72
N GLU A 337 -36.00 -2.28 -21.94
CA GLU A 337 -36.55 -3.30 -21.05
C GLU A 337 -37.62 -2.73 -20.11
N ARG A 338 -37.36 -1.55 -19.52
CA ARG A 338 -38.34 -0.89 -18.65
C ARG A 338 -39.59 -0.45 -19.41
N THR A 339 -39.43 0.08 -20.62
CA THR A 339 -40.56 0.42 -21.50
C THR A 339 -41.35 -0.84 -21.92
N GLU A 340 -40.66 -1.96 -22.14
CA GLU A 340 -41.28 -3.26 -22.45
C GLU A 340 -42.03 -3.84 -21.24
N LYS A 341 -41.47 -3.77 -20.03
CA LYS A 341 -42.17 -4.11 -18.77
C LYS A 341 -43.44 -3.28 -18.55
N ILE A 342 -43.40 -1.98 -18.89
CA ILE A 342 -44.58 -1.11 -18.82
C ILE A 342 -45.61 -1.50 -19.89
N ARG A 343 -45.18 -1.78 -21.13
CA ARG A 343 -46.05 -2.27 -22.21
C ARG A 343 -46.71 -3.61 -21.88
N LEU A 344 -46.02 -4.49 -21.16
CA LEU A 344 -46.52 -5.77 -20.68
C LEU A 344 -47.36 -5.66 -19.39
N GLY A 345 -47.52 -4.46 -18.81
CA GLY A 345 -48.28 -4.24 -17.57
C GLY A 345 -47.56 -4.70 -16.28
N LEU A 346 -46.34 -5.22 -16.37
CA LEU A 346 -45.53 -5.67 -15.21
C LEU A 346 -45.03 -4.49 -14.36
N GLU A 347 -44.78 -3.34 -14.98
CA GLU A 347 -44.51 -2.07 -14.28
C GLU A 347 -45.60 -1.04 -14.61
N LYS A 348 -46.12 -0.32 -13.61
CA LYS A 348 -47.03 0.79 -13.87
C LYS A 348 -46.30 1.99 -14.51
N ALA A 349 -46.95 2.65 -15.46
CA ALA A 349 -46.40 3.84 -16.11
C ALA A 349 -46.04 4.93 -15.08
N PRO A 350 -44.88 5.58 -15.20
CA PRO A 350 -44.45 6.60 -14.24
C PRO A 350 -45.30 7.87 -14.37
N ALA A 351 -45.85 8.33 -13.26
CA ALA A 351 -46.66 9.55 -13.19
C ALA A 351 -45.84 10.82 -13.57
N PRO A 352 -46.47 11.84 -14.17
CA PRO A 352 -45.79 13.05 -14.65
C PRO A 352 -45.15 13.87 -13.51
N LYS A 353 -43.96 14.43 -13.76
CA LYS A 353 -43.13 15.10 -12.75
C LYS A 353 -43.54 16.57 -12.53
N VAL A 354 -44.64 16.84 -11.82
CA VAL A 354 -45.15 18.20 -11.55
C VAL A 354 -44.25 18.97 -10.57
N LYS A 355 -43.74 20.17 -10.88
CA LYS A 355 -43.02 21.04 -9.92
C LYS A 355 -43.91 22.22 -9.52
N ILE A 356 -43.64 22.92 -8.41
CA ILE A 356 -44.31 24.20 -8.10
C ILE A 356 -44.17 25.19 -9.28
N SER A 357 -42.98 25.29 -9.87
CA SER A 357 -42.72 26.07 -11.09
C SER A 357 -43.54 25.66 -12.33
N ASN A 358 -44.09 24.45 -12.34
CA ASN A 358 -44.84 23.87 -13.46
C ASN A 358 -46.31 23.63 -13.09
N LEU A 359 -46.74 23.96 -11.86
CA LEU A 359 -48.08 23.66 -11.31
C LEU A 359 -49.17 24.22 -12.23
N MET A 360 -49.12 25.52 -12.49
CA MET A 360 -50.11 26.23 -13.32
C MET A 360 -50.12 25.81 -14.79
N ARG A 361 -49.04 25.19 -15.30
CA ARG A 361 -48.97 24.67 -16.68
C ARG A 361 -49.48 23.24 -16.83
N VAL A 362 -49.54 22.46 -15.74
CA VAL A 362 -49.87 21.03 -15.79
C VAL A 362 -51.23 20.72 -15.15
N LEU A 363 -51.66 21.52 -14.18
CA LEU A 363 -52.90 21.33 -13.40
C LEU A 363 -53.70 22.65 -13.34
N GLY A 364 -53.66 23.45 -14.42
CA GLY A 364 -54.15 24.84 -14.41
C GLY A 364 -55.64 24.99 -14.06
N THR A 365 -56.52 24.15 -14.63
CA THR A 365 -57.95 24.15 -14.31
C THR A 365 -58.21 23.85 -12.84
N ASP A 366 -57.55 22.83 -12.31
CA ASP A 366 -57.78 22.30 -10.97
C ASP A 366 -57.13 23.19 -9.90
N ALA A 367 -56.01 23.83 -10.23
CA ALA A 367 -55.29 24.76 -9.37
C ALA A 367 -55.91 26.17 -9.33
N VAL A 368 -56.78 26.51 -10.29
CA VAL A 368 -57.66 27.69 -10.21
C VAL A 368 -58.85 27.43 -9.27
N GLN A 369 -59.37 26.20 -9.22
CA GLN A 369 -60.46 25.82 -8.32
C GLN A 369 -60.01 25.73 -6.85
N ASP A 370 -58.98 24.91 -6.55
CA ASP A 370 -58.45 24.74 -5.19
C ASP A 370 -56.92 25.03 -5.13
N PRO A 371 -56.46 26.30 -5.11
CA PRO A 371 -55.04 26.62 -5.20
C PRO A 371 -54.21 25.99 -4.07
N THR A 372 -54.67 26.08 -2.81
CA THR A 372 -53.98 25.54 -1.64
C THR A 372 -53.90 24.01 -1.65
N LYS A 373 -54.92 23.32 -2.15
CA LYS A 373 -54.98 21.86 -2.23
C LYS A 373 -54.08 21.32 -3.33
N MET A 374 -54.04 21.99 -4.48
CA MET A 374 -53.17 21.61 -5.59
C MET A 374 -51.72 21.98 -5.31
N GLU A 375 -51.46 23.09 -4.63
CA GLU A 375 -50.14 23.37 -4.07
C GLU A 375 -49.76 22.32 -3.02
N ALA A 376 -50.64 21.94 -2.08
CA ALA A 376 -50.39 20.90 -1.10
C ALA A 376 -50.16 19.52 -1.75
N HIS A 377 -50.86 19.18 -2.84
CA HIS A 377 -50.64 17.95 -3.59
C HIS A 377 -49.33 17.95 -4.36
N VAL A 378 -48.93 19.08 -4.98
CA VAL A 378 -47.64 19.19 -5.65
C VAL A 378 -46.49 19.35 -4.66
N ARG A 379 -46.70 19.97 -3.48
CA ARG A 379 -45.80 19.91 -2.33
C ARG A 379 -45.73 18.50 -1.77
N LYS A 380 -46.82 17.72 -1.72
CA LYS A 380 -46.80 16.31 -1.34
C LYS A 380 -46.12 15.44 -2.38
N GLN A 381 -46.29 15.68 -3.68
CA GLN A 381 -45.50 15.01 -4.73
C GLN A 381 -44.06 15.50 -4.77
N MET A 382 -43.76 16.76 -4.44
CA MET A 382 -42.40 17.27 -4.31
C MET A 382 -41.75 16.72 -3.06
N ALA A 383 -42.49 16.59 -1.95
CA ALA A 383 -42.09 15.96 -0.71
C ALA A 383 -42.11 14.43 -0.81
N GLU A 384 -42.81 13.81 -1.75
CA GLU A 384 -42.78 12.37 -2.01
C GLU A 384 -41.77 12.05 -3.10
N ARG A 385 -41.46 12.94 -4.05
CA ARG A 385 -40.23 12.86 -4.84
C ARG A 385 -39.03 13.40 -4.11
N LEU A 386 -39.18 14.13 -3.02
CA LEU A 386 -38.11 14.46 -2.08
C LEU A 386 -38.11 13.44 -0.95
N ARG A 387 -39.15 12.64 -0.70
CA ARG A 387 -39.19 11.44 0.15
C ARG A 387 -39.46 10.18 -0.72
N LYS A 388 -38.85 10.23 -1.90
CA LYS A 388 -38.47 9.16 -2.85
C LYS A 388 -37.22 9.58 -3.59
N HIS A 389 -36.84 10.86 -3.62
CA HIS A 389 -35.44 11.26 -3.70
C HIS A 389 -34.79 11.27 -2.33
N GLN A 390 -35.52 11.32 -1.19
CA GLN A 390 -35.13 10.96 0.20
C GLN A 390 -35.76 9.66 0.67
N GLN A 391 -36.68 9.03 -0.05
CA GLN A 391 -36.74 7.56 -0.02
C GLN A 391 -35.91 6.99 -1.19
N GLU A 392 -35.09 7.86 -1.82
CA GLU A 392 -33.84 7.61 -2.59
C GLU A 392 -32.67 8.57 -2.11
N GLU A 393 -32.70 9.17 -0.87
CA GLU A 393 -31.69 10.12 -0.18
C GLU A 393 -31.63 9.89 1.35
N LEU A 394 -32.68 9.33 1.95
CA LEU A 394 -32.82 8.64 3.25
C LEU A 394 -33.11 7.12 3.09
N LEU A 395 -33.51 6.63 1.90
CA LEU A 395 -32.76 5.50 1.30
C LEU A 395 -31.86 6.10 0.22
N PRO A 396 -30.72 6.78 0.47
CA PRO A 396 -29.97 7.38 -0.61
C PRO A 396 -29.75 6.51 -1.85
N CYS A 397 -29.40 7.14 -2.97
CA CYS A 397 -28.54 6.46 -3.94
C CYS A 397 -27.50 5.67 -3.13
N ILE A 398 -26.84 6.33 -2.18
CA ILE A 398 -25.97 5.77 -1.12
C ILE A 398 -26.61 4.67 -0.22
N ILE A 399 -27.94 4.45 -0.04
CA ILE A 399 -28.60 3.32 0.70
C ILE A 399 -29.22 2.19 -0.11
N ILE A 400 -29.85 2.39 -1.28
CA ILE A 400 -29.95 1.23 -2.18
C ILE A 400 -28.54 0.79 -2.57
N VAL A 401 -27.59 1.73 -2.64
CA VAL A 401 -26.14 1.51 -2.70
C VAL A 401 -25.49 1.47 -1.30
N TYR A 402 -26.19 1.27 -0.16
CA TYR A 402 -25.58 0.86 1.14
C TYR A 402 -26.04 -0.54 1.47
N GLN A 403 -27.26 -0.93 1.13
CA GLN A 403 -27.70 -2.32 1.09
C GLN A 403 -26.94 -3.02 -0.03
N ALA A 404 -27.02 -2.55 -1.28
CA ALA A 404 -26.22 -3.13 -2.35
C ALA A 404 -24.71 -2.81 -2.25
N ASN A 405 -24.24 -1.79 -1.51
CA ASN A 405 -22.81 -1.75 -1.14
C ASN A 405 -22.49 -2.50 0.15
N ALA A 406 -23.42 -2.99 0.97
CA ALA A 406 -23.17 -3.86 2.13
C ALA A 406 -23.18 -5.32 1.69
N GLU A 407 -24.11 -5.70 0.82
CA GLU A 407 -24.12 -6.93 0.04
C GLU A 407 -22.88 -7.03 -0.86
N ARG A 408 -22.43 -5.90 -1.46
CA ARG A 408 -21.11 -5.79 -2.12
C ARG A 408 -19.97 -5.37 -1.19
N LYS A 409 -20.23 -5.05 0.10
CA LYS A 409 -19.17 -4.78 1.09
C LYS A 409 -18.69 -6.16 1.41
N LEU A 410 -17.53 -6.49 0.88
CA LEU A 410 -16.84 -7.69 1.30
C LEU A 410 -16.87 -7.71 2.83
N THR A 411 -17.36 -8.80 3.40
CA THR A 411 -17.21 -9.08 4.82
C THR A 411 -15.73 -8.94 5.18
N ASP A 412 -15.37 -8.65 6.43
CA ASP A 412 -13.96 -8.45 6.74
C ASP A 412 -13.12 -9.71 6.45
N ASP A 413 -13.73 -10.90 6.49
CA ASP A 413 -13.16 -12.16 5.98
C ASP A 413 -12.97 -12.15 4.46
N GLN A 414 -13.95 -11.71 3.67
CA GLN A 414 -13.77 -11.57 2.22
C GLN A 414 -12.74 -10.48 1.87
N LYS A 415 -12.62 -9.41 2.66
CA LYS A 415 -11.55 -8.40 2.51
C LYS A 415 -10.21 -9.00 2.86
N ALA A 416 -10.11 -9.76 3.96
CA ALA A 416 -8.91 -10.48 4.36
C ALA A 416 -8.51 -11.49 3.29
N ALA A 417 -9.45 -12.27 2.74
CA ALA A 417 -9.21 -13.22 1.65
C ALA A 417 -8.80 -12.52 0.34
N LYS A 418 -9.43 -11.40 -0.05
CA LYS A 418 -8.97 -10.63 -1.23
C LYS A 418 -7.64 -9.92 -0.98
N LYS A 419 -7.34 -9.50 0.25
CA LYS A 419 -6.05 -8.92 0.65
C LYS A 419 -4.96 -9.99 0.67
N ALA A 420 -5.26 -11.18 1.18
CA ALA A 420 -4.41 -12.37 1.16
C ALA A 420 -4.16 -12.82 -0.27
N LYS A 421 -5.18 -12.97 -1.12
CA LYS A 421 -5.00 -13.24 -2.57
C LYS A 421 -4.25 -12.10 -3.29
N LYS A 422 -4.46 -10.85 -2.85
CA LYS A 422 -3.66 -9.70 -3.31
C LYS A 422 -2.21 -9.77 -2.80
N ILE A 423 -1.86 -10.51 -1.73
CA ILE A 423 -0.51 -10.68 -1.16
C ILE A 423 0.11 -12.06 -1.43
N SER A 424 -0.63 -13.08 -1.86
CA SER A 424 -0.06 -14.34 -2.36
C SER A 424 0.34 -14.15 -3.81
N GLU A 425 1.64 -14.07 -4.08
CA GLU A 425 2.16 -14.01 -5.45
C GLU A 425 2.10 -15.41 -6.08
N ASP A 426 1.99 -15.49 -7.40
CA ASP A 426 2.11 -16.78 -8.07
C ASP A 426 3.59 -17.12 -8.22
N THR A 427 4.10 -17.86 -7.23
CA THR A 427 5.50 -18.26 -7.11
C THR A 427 5.81 -19.55 -7.90
N SER A 428 4.93 -19.98 -8.81
CA SER A 428 5.04 -21.26 -9.52
C SER A 428 6.12 -21.30 -10.61
N LEU A 429 6.38 -20.17 -11.29
CA LEU A 429 7.30 -20.09 -12.43
C LEU A 429 8.70 -19.67 -12.02
N ALA A 430 8.81 -18.53 -11.35
CA ALA A 430 10.06 -17.98 -10.86
C ALA A 430 9.84 -17.23 -9.54
N VAL A 431 10.87 -17.23 -8.71
CA VAL A 431 10.90 -16.59 -7.40
C VAL A 431 11.94 -15.49 -7.45
N ASN A 432 11.52 -14.23 -7.29
CA ASN A 432 12.49 -13.16 -7.16
C ASN A 432 13.06 -13.17 -5.74
N VAL A 433 14.38 -13.08 -5.64
CA VAL A 433 15.13 -13.11 -4.38
C VAL A 433 16.02 -11.87 -4.33
N ALA A 434 16.12 -11.26 -3.16
CA ALA A 434 17.06 -10.18 -2.87
C ALA A 434 17.81 -10.49 -1.58
N VAL A 435 19.12 -10.29 -1.60
CA VAL A 435 20.04 -10.50 -0.47
C VAL A 435 20.59 -9.14 -0.06
N TYR A 436 20.36 -8.77 1.20
CA TYR A 436 20.81 -7.51 1.80
C TYR A 436 21.82 -7.82 2.91
N ARG A 437 22.86 -6.98 3.04
CA ARG A 437 23.72 -6.92 4.23
C ARG A 437 23.49 -5.62 4.98
N PHE A 438 23.71 -5.65 6.28
CA PHE A 438 23.80 -4.49 7.14
C PHE A 438 24.80 -4.79 8.26
N ALA A 439 25.48 -3.78 8.80
CA ALA A 439 26.46 -3.97 9.86
C ALA A 439 25.80 -4.41 11.17
N TRP A 440 24.60 -3.90 11.47
CA TRP A 440 23.90 -4.20 12.71
C TRP A 440 22.37 -4.19 12.56
N ILE A 441 21.70 -4.99 13.37
CA ILE A 441 20.25 -4.90 13.55
C ILE A 441 19.88 -5.28 14.99
N LYS A 442 19.02 -4.49 15.62
CA LYS A 442 18.35 -4.93 16.85
C LYS A 442 17.40 -6.06 16.50
N PRO A 443 17.39 -7.20 17.22
CA PRO A 443 16.36 -8.23 17.07
C PRO A 443 15.01 -7.72 17.63
N SER A 444 14.40 -6.80 16.89
CA SER A 444 13.03 -6.33 17.03
C SER A 444 12.16 -6.99 15.96
N SER A 445 10.90 -7.26 16.27
CA SER A 445 10.04 -8.21 15.54
C SER A 445 9.48 -7.67 14.21
N TYR A 446 10.35 -7.30 13.26
CA TYR A 446 9.95 -6.89 11.92
C TYR A 446 9.43 -8.08 11.10
N HIS A 447 8.11 -8.26 11.10
CA HIS A 447 7.42 -9.27 10.28
C HIS A 447 7.27 -8.76 8.84
N ILE A 448 7.95 -9.42 7.91
CA ILE A 448 7.96 -9.09 6.47
C ILE A 448 7.25 -10.20 5.69
N GLY A 449 6.37 -9.83 4.75
CA GLY A 449 5.51 -10.77 4.02
C GLY A 449 5.88 -10.93 2.52
N PRO A 450 5.24 -11.86 1.78
CA PRO A 450 5.79 -12.36 0.51
C PRO A 450 5.09 -11.86 -0.77
N LYS A 451 4.76 -10.56 -0.87
CA LYS A 451 4.51 -9.90 -2.18
C LYS A 451 5.33 -8.63 -2.39
N GLN A 452 6.46 -8.63 -1.70
CA GLN A 452 6.97 -7.39 -1.15
C GLN A 452 8.32 -7.03 -1.72
N GLN A 453 8.99 -7.81 -2.57
CA GLN A 453 10.39 -7.52 -2.93
C GLN A 453 10.66 -6.06 -3.32
N LYS A 454 9.88 -5.42 -4.22
CA LYS A 454 10.05 -3.98 -4.53
C LYS A 454 9.62 -3.04 -3.40
N PHE A 455 8.58 -3.40 -2.65
CA PHE A 455 8.13 -2.66 -1.46
C PHE A 455 9.13 -2.76 -0.29
N TYR A 456 9.84 -3.89 -0.22
CA TYR A 456 10.82 -4.27 0.77
C TYR A 456 12.19 -3.70 0.42
N ASN A 457 12.57 -3.66 -0.86
CA ASN A 457 13.71 -2.90 -1.34
C ASN A 457 13.52 -1.41 -1.01
N ASN A 458 12.33 -0.84 -1.28
CA ASN A 458 11.98 0.52 -0.83
C ASN A 458 11.98 0.67 0.71
N LEU A 459 11.50 -0.34 1.46
CA LEU A 459 11.53 -0.34 2.92
C LEU A 459 12.98 -0.30 3.45
N MET A 460 13.81 -1.23 3.00
CA MET A 460 15.20 -1.42 3.42
C MET A 460 16.09 -0.27 2.96
N MET A 461 15.98 0.19 1.71
CA MET A 461 16.91 1.18 1.14
C MET A 461 16.46 2.64 1.32
N SER A 462 15.17 2.92 1.57
CA SER A 462 14.65 4.30 1.53
C SER A 462 13.73 4.71 2.68
N ARG A 463 13.15 3.77 3.43
CA ARG A 463 12.25 4.09 4.57
C ARG A 463 12.90 3.86 5.92
N ILE A 464 13.69 2.80 6.05
CA ILE A 464 14.52 2.56 7.23
C ILE A 464 15.76 3.44 7.07
N LYS A 465 15.98 4.31 8.06
CA LYS A 465 17.18 5.15 8.16
C LYS A 465 18.21 4.41 9.01
N TRP A 466 19.16 3.75 8.37
CA TRP A 466 20.16 2.94 9.07
C TRP A 466 21.18 3.82 9.81
N GLU A 467 21.56 4.96 9.22
CA GLU A 467 22.53 5.91 9.79
C GLU A 467 22.07 6.59 11.08
N ASP A 468 20.75 6.64 11.35
CA ASP A 468 20.20 7.27 12.57
C ASP A 468 20.51 6.43 13.84
N GLU A 469 20.97 5.18 13.72
CA GLU A 469 21.35 4.32 14.85
C GLU A 469 22.88 4.08 14.92
N VAL A 470 23.57 4.83 15.79
CA VAL A 470 24.99 4.61 16.11
C VAL A 470 25.18 3.27 16.83
N ILE A 471 26.13 2.46 16.34
CA ILE A 471 26.44 1.16 16.92
C ILE A 471 26.97 1.32 18.35
N GLY A 472 26.27 0.72 19.32
CA GLY A 472 26.78 0.51 20.69
C GLY A 472 26.46 1.56 21.75
N GLN A 473 25.81 2.70 21.43
CA GLN A 473 25.56 3.75 22.43
C GLN A 473 24.21 3.62 23.16
N LYS A 474 24.23 3.87 24.49
CA LYS A 474 23.03 4.24 25.26
C LYS A 474 22.56 5.64 24.83
N LYS A 475 21.29 5.97 25.12
CA LYS A 475 20.56 7.14 24.60
C LYS A 475 21.16 8.54 24.83
N ASP A 476 22.23 8.67 25.60
CA ASP A 476 22.70 9.93 26.18
C ASP A 476 24.16 10.23 25.78
N ALA A 477 24.49 10.06 24.50
CA ALA A 477 25.80 10.34 23.93
C ALA A 477 25.72 11.44 22.85
N GLU A 478 26.74 12.28 22.81
CA GLU A 478 26.84 13.46 21.95
C GLU A 478 27.06 13.07 20.47
N LYS A 479 26.54 13.88 19.54
CA LYS A 479 26.29 13.49 18.14
C LYS A 479 27.53 13.19 17.28
N ASP A 480 28.73 13.55 17.75
CA ASP A 480 29.96 13.55 16.97
C ASP A 480 31.02 12.55 17.50
N ALA A 481 30.58 11.46 18.12
CA ALA A 481 31.46 10.31 18.41
C ALA A 481 31.78 9.52 17.11
N PRO A 482 33.04 9.10 16.87
CA PRO A 482 33.43 8.32 15.69
C PRO A 482 32.97 6.86 15.84
N GLY A 483 31.66 6.63 15.67
CA GLY A 483 31.06 5.31 15.56
C GLY A 483 30.85 4.92 14.10
N GLU A 484 31.12 3.66 13.77
CA GLU A 484 30.82 3.09 12.46
C GLU A 484 29.30 3.17 12.20
N ARG A 485 28.91 3.87 11.12
CA ARG A 485 27.50 4.09 10.82
C ARG A 485 26.91 2.82 10.20
N ASN A 486 25.79 2.37 10.76
CA ASN A 486 25.08 1.23 10.21
C ASN A 486 24.48 1.61 8.84
N HIS A 487 24.79 0.84 7.80
CA HIS A 487 24.23 0.99 6.46
C HIS A 487 23.70 -0.34 5.93
N CYS A 488 22.65 -0.29 5.11
CA CYS A 488 22.12 -1.46 4.41
C CYS A 488 22.53 -1.41 2.94
N GLN A 489 23.10 -2.49 2.41
CA GLN A 489 23.45 -2.64 1.01
C GLN A 489 22.74 -3.86 0.40
N LEU A 490 22.16 -3.68 -0.78
CA LEU A 490 21.70 -4.77 -1.64
C LEU A 490 22.93 -5.42 -2.30
N ILE A 491 23.18 -6.70 -1.98
CA ILE A 491 24.30 -7.47 -2.53
C ILE A 491 23.91 -8.14 -3.85
N TRP A 492 22.70 -8.72 -3.89
CA TRP A 492 22.22 -9.49 -5.03
C TRP A 492 20.71 -9.36 -5.17
N GLU A 493 20.23 -9.16 -6.39
CA GLU A 493 18.83 -9.24 -6.78
C GLU A 493 18.73 -10.12 -8.04
N GLY A 494 17.89 -11.15 -8.03
CA GLY A 494 17.78 -12.08 -9.14
C GLY A 494 16.56 -12.99 -9.06
N GLN A 495 16.43 -13.88 -10.05
CA GLN A 495 15.34 -14.86 -10.13
C GLN A 495 15.86 -16.27 -9.91
N VAL A 496 15.08 -17.08 -9.17
CA VAL A 496 15.40 -18.47 -8.82
C VAL A 496 14.21 -19.36 -9.20
N LYS A 497 14.48 -20.58 -9.68
CA LYS A 497 13.45 -21.52 -10.14
C LYS A 497 12.44 -21.95 -9.06
N ARG A 498 12.85 -21.96 -7.78
CA ARG A 498 12.04 -22.42 -6.64
C ARG A 498 12.34 -21.61 -5.37
N ARG A 499 11.45 -21.69 -4.38
CA ARG A 499 11.58 -21.03 -3.08
C ARG A 499 12.21 -21.98 -2.06
N ASN A 500 13.43 -21.70 -1.62
CA ASN A 500 14.18 -22.56 -0.68
C ASN A 500 13.81 -22.35 0.80
N PHE A 501 13.35 -21.14 1.17
CA PHE A 501 12.90 -20.81 2.54
C PHE A 501 11.36 -20.74 2.60
N ARG A 502 10.73 -21.61 3.41
CA ARG A 502 9.26 -21.70 3.54
C ARG A 502 8.63 -20.47 4.19
N ASP A 503 9.27 -19.93 5.23
CA ASP A 503 8.81 -18.80 6.04
C ASP A 503 9.98 -17.86 6.35
N PHE A 504 9.68 -16.67 6.86
CA PHE A 504 10.70 -15.73 7.32
C PHE A 504 11.05 -16.01 8.78
N THR A 505 12.29 -16.44 9.04
CA THR A 505 12.80 -16.76 10.37
C THR A 505 14.09 -16.01 10.64
N VAL A 506 14.16 -15.28 11.75
CA VAL A 506 15.40 -14.64 12.20
C VAL A 506 16.20 -15.66 13.01
N VAL A 507 17.43 -15.95 12.58
CA VAL A 507 18.33 -16.90 13.25
C VAL A 507 19.64 -16.19 13.56
N THR A 508 20.09 -16.29 14.81
CA THR A 508 21.37 -15.76 15.29
C THR A 508 22.42 -16.87 15.31
N ALA A 509 23.52 -16.70 14.58
CA ALA A 509 24.70 -17.57 14.67
C ALA A 509 25.83 -16.83 15.40
N THR A 510 26.60 -17.54 16.24
CA THR A 510 27.77 -16.96 16.93
C THR A 510 29.07 -17.14 16.14
N ILE A 511 29.09 -18.05 15.16
CA ILE A 511 30.24 -18.40 14.34
C ILE A 511 29.83 -18.41 12.87
N GLU A 512 30.64 -17.81 12.00
CA GLU A 512 30.41 -17.69 10.55
C GLU A 512 30.13 -19.05 9.88
N LYS A 513 30.86 -20.11 10.30
CA LYS A 513 30.62 -21.48 9.84
C LYS A 513 29.19 -21.98 10.14
N GLN A 514 28.64 -21.66 11.32
CA GLN A 514 27.26 -22.04 11.66
C GLN A 514 26.23 -21.29 10.81
N ALA A 515 26.52 -20.03 10.44
CA ALA A 515 25.69 -19.30 9.48
C ALA A 515 25.73 -19.99 8.11
N ARG A 516 26.92 -20.33 7.59
CA ARG A 516 27.07 -21.06 6.32
C ARG A 516 26.32 -22.39 6.32
N GLU A 517 26.47 -23.21 7.37
CA GLU A 517 25.77 -24.50 7.53
C GLU A 517 24.23 -24.36 7.52
N LEU A 518 23.68 -23.22 7.96
CA LEU A 518 22.23 -22.95 7.86
C LEU A 518 21.80 -22.68 6.42
N PHE A 519 22.56 -21.90 5.66
CA PHE A 519 22.28 -21.67 4.23
C PHE A 519 22.53 -22.94 3.39
N GLU A 520 23.51 -23.75 3.75
CA GLU A 520 23.81 -25.05 3.11
C GLU A 520 22.67 -26.05 3.29
N LYS A 521 22.04 -26.14 4.47
CA LYS A 521 20.82 -26.95 4.70
C LYS A 521 19.64 -26.59 3.79
N HIS A 522 19.63 -25.37 3.26
CA HIS A 522 18.64 -24.89 2.30
C HIS A 522 19.14 -24.88 0.84
N ASN A 523 20.33 -25.45 0.56
CA ASN A 523 21.01 -25.44 -0.74
C ASN A 523 21.23 -24.04 -1.33
N VAL A 524 21.57 -23.08 -0.47
CA VAL A 524 21.75 -21.65 -0.81
C VAL A 524 22.99 -21.02 -0.14
N ALA A 525 24.01 -21.83 0.16
CA ALA A 525 25.28 -21.40 0.76
C ALA A 525 25.94 -20.23 0.00
N GLN A 526 25.81 -20.22 -1.34
CA GLN A 526 26.33 -19.18 -2.21
C GLN A 526 25.85 -17.76 -1.88
N TYR A 527 24.67 -17.58 -1.26
CA TYR A 527 24.22 -16.26 -0.83
C TYR A 527 24.98 -15.76 0.39
N TRP A 528 25.33 -16.65 1.32
CA TRP A 528 26.19 -16.34 2.45
C TRP A 528 27.61 -16.06 1.99
N ASP A 529 28.15 -16.92 1.12
CA ASP A 529 29.53 -16.80 0.63
C ASP A 529 29.75 -15.50 -0.18
N LEU A 530 28.75 -15.06 -0.97
CA LEU A 530 28.75 -13.76 -1.65
C LEU A 530 28.61 -12.57 -0.67
N ALA A 531 27.72 -12.67 0.32
CA ALA A 531 27.55 -11.62 1.33
C ALA A 531 28.82 -11.45 2.19
N TYR A 532 29.47 -12.55 2.54
CA TYR A 532 30.66 -12.57 3.38
C TYR A 532 31.92 -12.13 2.62
N SER A 533 32.14 -12.64 1.40
CA SER A 533 33.26 -12.19 0.56
C SER A 533 33.17 -10.69 0.25
N THR A 534 31.97 -10.17 -0.04
CA THR A 534 31.78 -8.72 -0.23
C THR A 534 32.02 -7.90 1.04
N THR A 535 31.72 -8.41 2.25
CA THR A 535 32.16 -7.74 3.49
C THR A 535 33.68 -7.72 3.62
N VAL A 536 34.36 -8.87 3.48
CA VAL A 536 35.82 -8.97 3.64
C VAL A 536 36.61 -8.11 2.63
N LEU A 537 36.05 -7.89 1.44
CA LEU A 537 36.64 -7.01 0.43
C LEU A 537 36.41 -5.51 0.73
N LEU A 538 35.27 -5.16 1.33
CA LEU A 538 34.92 -3.76 1.65
C LEU A 538 35.54 -3.28 2.97
N ASP A 539 35.76 -4.17 3.94
CA ASP A 539 36.50 -3.89 5.19
C ASP A 539 37.97 -3.45 4.94
N GLY A 540 38.46 -3.59 3.69
CA GLY A 540 39.80 -3.17 3.25
C GLY A 540 39.85 -1.89 2.41
N GLN A 541 38.72 -1.20 2.21
CA GLN A 541 38.67 0.09 1.52
C GLN A 541 38.07 1.16 2.42
N ASP A 542 38.88 2.16 2.80
CA ASP A 542 38.37 3.37 3.44
C ASP A 542 37.27 4.01 2.57
N PRO A 543 36.17 4.50 3.17
CA PRO A 543 35.09 5.11 2.41
C PRO A 543 35.60 6.35 1.68
N VAL A 544 35.68 6.28 0.35
CA VAL A 544 36.03 7.42 -0.50
C VAL A 544 35.03 8.55 -0.22
N PRO A 545 35.50 9.75 0.20
CA PRO A 545 34.60 10.86 0.49
C PRO A 545 33.93 11.35 -0.80
N THR A 546 32.60 11.32 -0.80
CA THR A 546 31.73 11.94 -1.82
C THR A 546 31.36 13.37 -1.43
#